data_AF-A6K8H5-F1
#
_entry.id   AF-A6K8H5-F1
#
_cell.length_a   1.000
_cell.length_b   1.000
_cell.length_c   1.000
_cell.angle_alpha   90.00
_cell.angle_beta   90.00
_cell.angle_gamma   90.00
#
_symmetry.space_group_name_H-M   'P 1'
#
loop_
_entity.id
_entity.type
_entity.pdbx_description
1 polymer ?
#
loop_
_entity_poly.entity_id
_entity_poly.type
_entity_poly.pdbx_seq_one_letter_code
_entity_poly.pdbx_strand_id
1 'polypeptide(L)'
;MDQLYQGKMYFPGYFPNELRAIFREQVRLIQNAIIESRIDCQRHCGIFQYETISCSNCTDSHVVCFGYYCKSSPQWESAVQGLLKYINTWHKQDVKMRTTPAFLSQNIRCLEPQHLVNLTLENASECLTQH
;
A
#
# COMPACT_ATOMS: atom_id res chain seq x y z
N MET A 1 31.30 -11.62 16.83
CA MET A 1 31.97 -12.89 16.50
C MET A 1 32.18 -13.73 17.74
N ASP A 2 32.79 -13.20 18.80
CA ASP A 2 33.04 -13.95 20.03
C ASP A 2 31.77 -14.43 20.74
N GLN A 3 30.68 -13.65 20.72
CA GLN A 3 29.35 -14.08 21.19
C GLN A 3 28.79 -15.30 20.42
N LEU A 4 29.12 -15.42 19.13
CA LEU A 4 28.60 -16.49 18.26
C LEU A 4 29.30 -17.83 18.51
N TYR A 5 30.48 -17.80 19.12
CA TYR A 5 31.28 -18.98 19.49
C TYR A 5 31.33 -19.22 21.00
N GLN A 6 30.62 -18.42 21.80
CA GLN A 6 30.70 -18.49 23.26
C GLN A 6 30.21 -19.86 23.76
N GLY A 7 31.12 -20.65 24.33
CA GLY A 7 30.83 -22.02 24.81
C GLY A 7 30.75 -23.10 23.72
N LYS A 8 31.22 -22.84 22.49
CA LYS A 8 31.22 -23.81 21.37
C LYS A 8 32.66 -24.11 20.93
N MET A 9 32.99 -25.39 20.67
CA MET A 9 34.23 -25.75 19.96
C MET A 9 34.10 -25.37 18.48
N TYR A 10 35.14 -24.78 17.90
CA TYR A 10 35.16 -24.45 16.47
C TYR A 10 35.08 -25.74 15.63
N PHE A 11 34.03 -25.85 14.82
CA PHE A 11 33.86 -26.93 13.86
C PHE A 11 33.58 -26.36 12.45
N PRO A 12 34.20 -26.89 11.39
CA PRO A 12 33.99 -26.42 10.02
C PRO A 12 32.50 -26.39 9.65
N GLY A 13 32.03 -25.25 9.12
CA GLY A 13 30.64 -25.08 8.71
C GLY A 13 29.67 -24.65 9.82
N TYR A 14 30.06 -24.66 11.10
CA TYR A 14 29.21 -24.15 12.19
C TYR A 14 28.79 -22.69 11.96
N PHE A 15 29.77 -21.83 11.70
CA PHE A 15 29.54 -20.40 11.52
C PHE A 15 28.72 -20.02 10.28
N PRO A 16 29.00 -20.57 9.07
CA PRO A 16 28.11 -20.40 7.92
C PRO A 16 26.66 -20.83 8.18
N ASN A 17 26.45 -21.88 8.98
CA ASN A 17 25.10 -22.36 9.32
C ASN A 17 24.38 -21.42 10.30
N GLU A 18 25.07 -20.94 11.34
CA GLU A 18 24.48 -19.97 12.28
C GLU A 18 24.18 -18.64 11.58
N LEU A 19 25.09 -18.14 10.73
CA LEU A 19 24.81 -16.96 9.92
C LEU A 19 23.57 -17.16 9.04
N ARG A 20 23.43 -18.33 8.40
CA ARG A 20 22.26 -18.64 7.57
C ARG A 20 20.97 -18.64 8.40
N ALA A 21 21.01 -19.16 9.63
CA ALA A 21 19.86 -19.14 10.54
C ALA A 21 19.48 -17.70 10.91
N ILE A 22 20.47 -16.88 11.28
CA ILE A 22 20.29 -15.46 11.59
C ILE A 22 19.68 -14.71 10.39
N PHE A 23 20.23 -14.89 9.19
CA PHE A 23 19.71 -14.23 7.99
C PHE A 23 18.28 -14.65 7.66
N ARG A 24 17.93 -15.93 7.81
CA ARG A 24 16.55 -16.40 7.62
C ARG A 24 15.59 -15.72 8.58
N GLU A 25 15.97 -15.57 9.83
CA GLU A 25 15.13 -14.90 10.81
C GLU A 25 14.97 -13.40 10.52
N GLN A 26 16.05 -12.73 10.12
CA GLN A 26 15.97 -11.33 9.68
C GLN A 26 15.04 -11.13 8.49
N VAL A 27 15.09 -12.02 7.49
CA VAL A 27 14.16 -12.00 6.36
C VAL A 27 12.70 -12.16 6.83
N ARG A 28 12.45 -13.08 7.77
CA ARG A 28 11.12 -13.31 8.32
C ARG A 28 10.58 -12.08 9.05
N LEU A 29 11.41 -11.42 9.86
CA LEU A 29 11.03 -10.20 10.57
C LEU A 29 10.69 -9.05 9.60
N ILE A 30 11.49 -8.87 8.55
CA ILE A 30 11.23 -7.87 7.51
C ILE A 30 9.92 -8.17 6.79
N GLN A 31 9.66 -9.43 6.41
CA GLN A 31 8.41 -9.84 5.78
C GLN A 31 7.20 -9.53 6.66
N ASN A 32 7.26 -9.84 7.96
CA ASN A 32 6.18 -9.53 8.89
C ASN A 32 5.95 -8.01 8.98
N ALA A 33 7.01 -7.20 9.09
CA ALA A 33 6.88 -5.76 9.15
C ALA A 33 6.25 -5.15 7.89
N ILE A 34 6.55 -5.70 6.70
CA ILE A 34 5.91 -5.29 5.44
C ILE A 34 4.41 -5.61 5.47
N ILE A 35 4.03 -6.80 5.94
CA ILE A 35 2.63 -7.22 6.03
C ILE A 35 1.88 -6.34 7.05
N GLU A 36 2.45 -6.13 8.23
CA GLU A 36 1.86 -5.30 9.29
C GLU A 36 1.66 -3.85 8.83
N SER A 37 2.67 -3.25 8.19
CA SER A 37 2.56 -1.91 7.60
C SER A 37 1.38 -1.79 6.62
N ARG A 38 1.14 -2.82 5.79
CA ARG A 38 -0.01 -2.85 4.87
C ARG A 38 -1.34 -2.98 5.61
N ILE A 39 -1.40 -3.82 6.66
CA ILE A 39 -2.60 -3.97 7.49
C ILE A 39 -2.91 -2.67 8.22
N ASP A 40 -1.90 -2.01 8.80
CA ASP A 40 -2.05 -0.74 9.50
C ASP A 40 -2.52 0.37 8.58
N CYS A 41 -1.97 0.42 7.36
CA CYS A 41 -2.48 1.27 6.29
C CYS A 41 -4.00 1.10 6.10
N GLN A 42 -4.48 -0.14 5.92
CA GLN A 42 -5.90 -0.42 5.71
C GLN A 42 -6.79 -0.13 6.92
N ARG A 43 -6.23 -0.23 8.14
CA ARG A 43 -6.92 0.00 9.42
C ARG A 43 -6.99 1.47 9.83
N HIS A 44 -6.28 2.36 9.17
CA HIS A 44 -6.47 3.79 9.39
C HIS A 44 -7.66 4.34 8.59
N CYS A 45 -8.03 5.58 8.89
CA CYS A 45 -9.08 6.28 8.17
C CYS A 45 -8.50 7.42 7.35
N GLY A 46 -8.80 7.45 6.05
CA GLY A 46 -8.39 8.53 5.16
C GLY A 46 -7.27 8.12 4.20
N ILE A 47 -6.72 9.10 3.49
CA ILE A 47 -5.66 8.88 2.50
C ILE A 47 -4.34 9.32 3.12
N PHE A 48 -3.39 8.40 3.20
CA PHE A 48 -2.06 8.65 3.73
C PHE A 48 -1.01 8.39 2.67
N GLN A 49 0.07 9.15 2.72
CA GLN A 49 1.24 8.92 1.87
C GLN A 49 2.36 8.43 2.77
N TYR A 50 2.91 7.27 2.45
CA TYR A 50 4.02 6.68 3.18
C TYR A 50 5.29 6.78 2.35
N GLU A 51 6.39 7.15 2.99
CA GLU A 51 7.72 7.04 2.42
C GLU A 51 8.11 5.56 2.35
N THR A 52 8.59 5.12 1.18
CA THR A 52 8.92 3.72 0.91
C THR A 52 10.23 3.62 0.15
N ILE A 53 10.95 2.51 0.34
CA ILE A 53 12.13 2.18 -0.47
C ILE A 53 11.88 0.91 -1.27
N SER A 54 12.24 0.92 -2.54
CA SER A 54 12.09 -0.25 -3.40
C SER A 54 13.11 -1.33 -3.05
N CYS A 55 12.64 -2.56 -2.83
CA CYS A 55 13.51 -3.70 -2.56
C CYS A 55 14.36 -4.13 -3.77
N SER A 56 13.95 -3.77 -4.99
CA SER A 56 14.63 -4.23 -6.21
C SER A 56 15.73 -3.29 -6.67
N ASN A 57 15.59 -1.99 -6.43
CA ASN A 57 16.52 -0.97 -6.92
C ASN A 57 16.92 0.07 -5.87
N CYS A 58 16.49 -0.07 -4.63
CA CYS A 58 16.83 0.80 -3.49
C CYS A 58 16.50 2.29 -3.72
N THR A 59 15.54 2.59 -4.60
CA THR A 59 15.10 3.96 -4.83
C THR A 59 14.04 4.37 -3.81
N ASP A 60 14.18 5.59 -3.28
CA ASP A 60 13.15 6.23 -2.48
C ASP A 60 11.91 6.49 -3.34
N SER A 61 10.76 6.24 -2.75
CA SER A 61 9.45 6.35 -3.40
C SER A 61 8.40 6.71 -2.35
N HIS A 62 7.18 6.92 -2.83
CA HIS A 62 6.04 7.13 -1.97
C HIS A 62 4.89 6.27 -2.47
N VAL A 63 4.19 5.63 -1.53
CA VAL A 63 2.98 4.86 -1.83
C VAL A 63 1.81 5.56 -1.16
N VAL A 64 0.75 5.75 -1.94
CA VAL A 64 -0.53 6.23 -1.42
C VAL A 64 -1.26 5.04 -0.83
N CYS A 65 -1.63 5.17 0.43
CA CYS A 65 -2.45 4.25 1.17
C CYS A 65 -3.86 4.83 1.33
N PHE A 66 -4.85 4.00 1.05
CA PHE A 66 -6.24 4.29 1.31
C PHE A 66 -6.68 3.50 2.55
N GLY A 67 -6.86 4.19 3.67
CA GLY A 67 -7.36 3.63 4.90
C GLY A 67 -8.88 3.57 4.89
N TYR A 68 -9.42 2.35 4.95
CA TYR A 68 -10.86 2.08 4.77
C TYR A 68 -11.61 1.92 6.09
N TYR A 69 -10.89 1.81 7.21
CA TYR A 69 -11.49 1.58 8.51
C TYR A 69 -11.92 2.88 9.18
N CYS A 70 -12.77 3.63 8.49
CA CYS A 70 -13.24 4.96 8.90
C CYS A 70 -14.46 4.96 9.81
N LYS A 71 -15.13 3.82 9.99
CA LYS A 71 -16.46 3.75 10.64
C LYS A 71 -17.43 4.78 10.02
N SER A 72 -18.44 5.23 10.75
CA SER A 72 -19.38 6.31 10.39
C SER A 72 -18.72 7.70 10.43
N SER A 73 -17.52 7.86 9.87
CA SER A 73 -16.82 9.15 9.80
C SER A 73 -17.45 10.00 8.69
N PRO A 74 -18.15 11.10 9.02
CA PRO A 74 -18.71 11.99 8.01
C PRO A 74 -17.62 12.66 7.16
N GLN A 75 -16.40 12.81 7.69
CA GLN A 75 -15.25 13.33 6.95
C GLN A 75 -14.80 12.36 5.85
N TRP A 76 -14.79 11.07 6.14
CA TRP A 76 -14.47 10.05 5.13
C TRP A 76 -15.53 9.98 4.05
N GLU A 77 -16.79 9.91 4.44
CA GLU A 77 -17.91 9.92 3.50
C GLU A 77 -17.86 11.16 2.60
N SER A 78 -17.62 12.34 3.17
CA SER A 78 -17.45 13.60 2.42
C SER A 78 -16.24 13.55 1.48
N ALA A 79 -15.11 12.98 1.91
CA ALA A 79 -13.92 12.84 1.08
C ALA A 79 -14.15 11.89 -0.11
N VAL A 80 -14.79 10.74 0.10
CA VAL A 80 -15.13 9.80 -0.98
C VAL A 80 -16.16 10.41 -1.93
N GLN A 81 -17.20 11.07 -1.41
CA GLN A 81 -18.17 11.80 -2.24
C GLN A 81 -17.49 12.91 -3.07
N GLY A 82 -16.53 13.63 -2.46
CA GLY A 82 -15.72 14.64 -3.13
C GLY A 82 -14.86 14.05 -4.25
N LEU A 83 -14.22 12.91 -4.00
CA LEU A 83 -13.44 12.17 -5.01
C LEU A 83 -14.32 11.71 -6.18
N LEU A 84 -15.48 11.10 -5.89
CA LEU A 84 -16.43 10.68 -6.92
C LEU A 84 -16.93 11.87 -7.75
N LYS A 85 -17.22 13.00 -7.11
CA LYS A 85 -17.60 14.24 -7.81
C LYS A 85 -16.47 14.73 -8.71
N TYR A 86 -15.23 14.77 -8.21
CA TYR A 86 -14.07 15.18 -8.97
C TYR A 86 -13.86 14.30 -10.21
N ILE A 87 -13.90 12.97 -10.05
CA ILE A 87 -13.77 12.00 -11.14
C ILE A 87 -14.88 12.22 -12.17
N ASN A 88 -16.13 12.35 -11.75
CA ASN A 88 -17.26 12.61 -12.64
C ASN A 88 -17.12 13.92 -13.42
N THR A 89 -16.64 14.99 -12.79
CA THR A 89 -16.33 16.26 -13.47
C THR A 89 -15.18 16.09 -14.45
N TRP A 90 -14.13 15.38 -14.05
CA TRP A 90 -12.98 15.06 -14.90
C TRP A 90 -13.40 14.26 -16.14
N HIS A 91 -14.38 13.34 -16.04
CA HIS A 91 -14.97 12.63 -17.18
C HIS A 91 -15.79 13.46 -18.15
N LYS A 92 -16.28 14.62 -17.71
CA LYS A 92 -17.03 15.54 -18.56
C LYS A 92 -16.14 16.60 -19.23
N GLN A 93 -14.86 16.69 -18.85
CA GLN A 93 -13.91 17.63 -19.45
C GLN A 93 -13.50 17.19 -20.86
N ASP A 94 -13.23 18.17 -21.72
CA ASP A 94 -12.75 17.94 -23.08
C ASP A 94 -11.43 17.17 -23.05
N VAL A 95 -11.37 16.08 -23.81
CA VAL A 95 -10.24 15.14 -23.88
C VAL A 95 -8.92 15.87 -24.20
N LYS A 96 -8.98 16.97 -24.97
CA LYS A 96 -7.79 17.76 -25.35
C LYS A 96 -7.19 18.60 -24.22
N MET A 97 -7.96 18.90 -23.17
CA MET A 97 -7.53 19.68 -21.99
C MET A 97 -7.36 18.81 -20.74
N ARG A 98 -7.57 17.50 -20.87
CA ARG A 98 -7.70 16.58 -19.75
C ARG A 98 -6.35 16.12 -19.26
N THR A 99 -5.93 16.61 -18.10
CA THR A 99 -4.78 16.06 -17.37
C THR A 99 -5.22 14.85 -16.54
N THR A 100 -4.71 13.65 -16.83
CA THR A 100 -5.02 12.45 -16.06
C THR A 100 -4.29 12.51 -14.70
N PRO A 101 -5.01 12.53 -13.57
CA PRO A 101 -4.40 12.45 -12.26
C PRO A 101 -3.60 11.15 -12.09
N ALA A 102 -2.47 11.21 -11.40
CA ALA A 102 -1.60 10.05 -11.19
C ALA A 102 -2.33 8.84 -10.56
N PHE A 103 -3.31 9.08 -9.69
CA PHE A 103 -4.11 8.02 -9.07
C PHE A 103 -5.11 7.34 -10.02
N LEU A 104 -5.50 7.98 -11.13
CA LEU A 104 -6.30 7.36 -12.21
C LEU A 104 -5.43 6.71 -13.30
N SER A 105 -4.10 6.94 -13.25
CA SER A 105 -3.15 6.34 -14.19
C SER A 105 -2.89 4.86 -13.88
N GLN A 106 -3.11 4.43 -12.65
CA GLN A 106 -3.22 3.02 -12.32
C GLN A 106 -4.63 2.60 -12.73
N ASN A 107 -4.77 1.66 -13.67
CA ASN A 107 -6.05 1.22 -14.21
C ASN A 107 -6.94 0.59 -13.11
N ILE A 108 -7.59 1.42 -12.29
CA ILE A 108 -8.61 1.02 -11.33
C ILE A 108 -9.88 0.78 -12.17
N ARG A 109 -10.12 -0.48 -12.53
CA ARG A 109 -11.14 -0.87 -13.54
C ARG A 109 -12.55 -0.38 -13.22
N CYS A 110 -12.89 -0.21 -11.94
CA CYS A 110 -14.22 0.29 -11.55
C CYS A 110 -14.40 1.81 -11.68
N LEU A 111 -13.32 2.58 -11.86
CA LEU A 111 -13.39 4.02 -12.12
C LEU A 111 -13.55 4.30 -13.62
N GLU A 112 -13.79 3.27 -14.42
CA GLU A 112 -14.12 3.43 -15.83
C GLU A 112 -15.49 4.11 -16.02
N PRO A 113 -15.65 4.88 -17.12
CA PRO A 113 -16.87 5.67 -17.37
C PRO A 113 -18.18 4.88 -17.27
N GLN A 114 -18.17 3.61 -17.68
CA GLN A 114 -19.36 2.75 -17.69
C GLN A 114 -19.82 2.36 -16.28
N HIS A 115 -18.87 2.26 -15.35
CA HIS A 115 -19.12 1.86 -13.96
C HIS A 115 -19.44 3.06 -13.07
N LEU A 116 -18.96 4.26 -13.43
CA LEU A 116 -19.20 5.51 -12.70
C LEU A 116 -20.68 5.95 -12.64
N VAL A 117 -21.48 5.62 -13.65
CA VAL A 117 -22.89 6.06 -13.75
C VAL A 117 -23.76 5.44 -12.64
N ASN A 118 -23.41 4.25 -12.16
CA ASN A 118 -24.13 3.52 -11.12
C ASN A 118 -23.29 3.33 -9.84
N LEU A 119 -22.21 4.09 -9.70
CA LEU A 119 -21.28 3.93 -8.59
C LEU A 119 -21.86 4.59 -7.33
N THR A 120 -22.35 3.77 -6.41
CA THR A 120 -22.71 4.20 -5.06
C THR A 120 -21.46 4.36 -4.20
N LEU A 121 -21.61 5.01 -3.04
CA LEU A 121 -20.54 5.12 -2.06
C LEU A 121 -20.01 3.74 -1.63
N GLU A 122 -20.89 2.77 -1.40
CA GLU A 122 -20.49 1.40 -1.09
C GLU A 122 -19.70 0.76 -2.25
N ASN A 123 -20.17 0.88 -3.49
CA ASN A 123 -19.50 0.29 -4.66
C ASN A 123 -18.11 0.91 -4.89
N ALA A 124 -17.98 2.22 -4.65
CA ALA A 124 -16.72 2.94 -4.73
C ALA A 124 -15.73 2.44 -3.65
N SER A 125 -16.22 2.33 -2.41
CA SER A 125 -15.42 1.83 -1.30
C SER A 125 -14.97 0.39 -1.54
N GLU A 126 -15.88 -0.49 -1.98
CA GLU A 126 -15.56 -1.89 -2.28
C GLU A 126 -14.55 -2.00 -3.41
N CYS A 127 -14.71 -1.24 -4.50
CA CYS A 127 -13.72 -1.30 -5.56
C CYS A 127 -12.34 -0.80 -5.11
N LEU A 128 -12.27 0.31 -4.38
CA LEU A 128 -10.99 0.83 -3.92
C LEU A 128 -10.28 -0.20 -3.03
N THR A 129 -11.02 -1.01 -2.25
CA THR A 129 -10.42 -2.10 -1.45
C THR A 129 -9.82 -3.25 -2.27
N GLN A 130 -10.19 -3.41 -3.55
CA GLN A 130 -9.69 -4.49 -4.42
C GLN A 130 -8.35 -4.20 -5.09
N HIS A 131 -7.81 -2.99 -4.94
CA HIS A 131 -6.55 -2.52 -5.52
C HIS A 131 -5.57 -2.04 -4.43
#